data_AF-A0A941EL29-F1
#
_entry.id   AF-A0A941EL29-F1
#
_cell.length_a   1.000
_cell.length_b   1.000
_cell.length_c   1.000
_cell.angle_alpha   90.00
_cell.angle_beta   90.00
_cell.angle_gamma   90.00
#
_symmetry.space_group_name_H-M   'P 1'
#
loop_
_entity.id
_entity.type
_entity.pdbx_description
1 polymer ?
#
loop_
_entity_poly.entity_id
_entity_poly.type
_entity_poly.pdbx_seq_one_letter_code
_entity_poly.pdbx_strand_id
1 'polypeptide(L)'
;PAATSPSVSVTTPYTAGQATSTAGGVPVGYPHTTAGAEAAAANYVVAFNSADMVYAWQRDKLVNAIADPAIASTLQGQFDAAYAQIDTTYGLSGSGAAPSGQTFVERAAPVGVSLVSTSGDTATVSVWAVTLAGLAGANSQHAVSEDWVTVTVTLNWTHGDWKWFSFQSADGPAPLGGLQTPAPGTTLQAAVNKYGELRYGR
;
A
#
# COMPACT_ATOMS: atom_id res chain seq x y z
N PRO A 1 -13.33 32.60 30.55
CA PRO A 1 -13.77 31.71 29.46
C PRO A 1 -12.86 30.48 29.36
N ALA A 2 -13.32 29.35 29.89
CA ALA A 2 -12.61 28.07 29.73
C ALA A 2 -12.91 27.53 28.33
N ALA A 3 -11.87 27.30 27.54
CA ALA A 3 -11.98 26.63 26.25
C ALA A 3 -12.35 25.16 26.49
N THR A 4 -13.45 24.72 25.88
CA THR A 4 -13.85 23.32 25.81
C THR A 4 -12.80 22.54 25.02
N SER A 5 -12.10 21.62 25.67
CA SER A 5 -11.22 20.66 25.00
C SER A 5 -12.00 19.85 23.96
N PRO A 6 -11.43 19.60 22.76
CA PRO A 6 -12.08 18.73 21.79
C PRO A 6 -12.21 17.32 22.37
N SER A 7 -13.39 16.73 22.20
CA SER A 7 -13.69 15.35 22.57
C SER A 7 -12.76 14.39 21.84
N VAL A 8 -11.80 13.81 22.56
CA VAL A 8 -10.95 12.73 22.06
C VAL A 8 -11.84 11.49 21.92
N SER A 9 -12.22 11.16 20.70
CA SER A 9 -12.81 9.85 20.40
C SER A 9 -11.69 8.84 20.60
N VAL A 10 -11.74 8.09 21.70
CA VAL A 10 -10.83 6.97 21.95
C VAL A 10 -11.05 5.98 20.80
N THR A 11 -10.03 5.77 19.97
CA THR A 11 -10.04 4.71 18.96
C THR A 11 -10.20 3.38 19.68
N THR A 12 -11.31 2.71 19.43
CA THR A 12 -11.55 1.33 19.84
C THR A 12 -10.42 0.44 19.32
N PRO A 13 -9.98 -0.59 20.06
CA PRO A 13 -8.95 -1.50 19.56
C PRO A 13 -9.40 -2.13 18.24
N TYR A 14 -8.60 -1.92 17.20
CA TYR A 14 -8.85 -2.45 15.86
C TYR A 14 -8.98 -3.98 15.92
N THR A 15 -10.18 -4.48 15.62
CA THR A 15 -10.43 -5.91 15.43
C THR A 15 -10.40 -6.17 13.93
N ALA A 16 -9.23 -6.54 13.40
CA ALA A 16 -9.06 -6.79 11.97
C ALA A 16 -10.10 -7.80 11.47
N GLY A 17 -10.95 -7.40 10.51
CA GLY A 17 -11.77 -8.33 9.74
C GLY A 17 -10.86 -9.38 9.10
N GLN A 18 -11.12 -10.66 9.35
CA GLN A 18 -10.28 -11.73 8.83
C GLN A 18 -10.66 -12.04 7.37
N ALA A 19 -9.68 -12.00 6.48
CA ALA A 19 -9.83 -12.53 5.13
C ALA A 19 -10.00 -14.06 5.17
N THR A 20 -10.73 -14.59 4.20
CA THR A 20 -11.02 -16.03 4.12
C THR A 20 -10.12 -16.78 3.14
N SER A 21 -9.46 -16.08 2.22
CA SER A 21 -8.57 -16.67 1.22
C SER A 21 -7.53 -15.67 0.72
N THR A 22 -6.70 -16.08 -0.25
CA THR A 22 -5.77 -15.21 -0.96
C THR A 22 -5.99 -15.30 -2.47
N ALA A 23 -5.89 -14.17 -3.17
CA ALA A 23 -5.92 -14.08 -4.61
C ALA A 23 -4.82 -13.13 -5.08
N GLY A 24 -4.05 -13.51 -6.11
CA GLY A 24 -2.91 -12.71 -6.57
C GLY A 24 -1.80 -12.51 -5.52
N GLY A 25 -1.83 -13.24 -4.40
CA GLY A 25 -0.91 -13.04 -3.26
C GLY A 25 -1.42 -12.09 -2.18
N VAL A 26 -2.61 -11.51 -2.33
CA VAL A 26 -3.25 -10.58 -1.39
C VAL A 26 -4.41 -11.28 -0.68
N PRO A 27 -4.68 -11.02 0.61
CA PRO A 27 -5.87 -11.55 1.25
C PRO A 27 -7.15 -10.96 0.64
N VAL A 28 -8.17 -11.80 0.49
CA VAL A 28 -9.47 -11.44 -0.07
C VAL A 28 -10.58 -12.22 0.64
N GLY A 29 -11.83 -11.82 0.36
CA GLY A 29 -13.02 -12.39 0.98
C GLY A 29 -13.17 -11.93 2.42
N TYR A 30 -12.98 -10.63 2.65
CA TYR A 30 -13.25 -9.98 3.92
C TYR A 30 -14.75 -9.98 4.21
N PRO A 31 -15.19 -9.97 5.48
CA PRO A 31 -16.61 -9.93 5.81
C PRO A 31 -17.27 -8.59 5.42
N HIS A 32 -18.58 -8.60 5.13
CA HIS A 32 -19.38 -7.40 4.83
C HIS A 32 -19.64 -6.57 6.10
N THR A 33 -18.57 -6.04 6.67
CA THR A 33 -18.61 -5.22 7.89
C THR A 33 -17.62 -4.08 7.74
N THR A 34 -17.79 -3.05 8.57
CA THR A 34 -16.83 -1.95 8.72
C THR A 34 -15.41 -2.46 8.96
N ALA A 35 -15.24 -3.41 9.90
CA ALA A 35 -13.94 -3.99 10.21
C ALA A 35 -13.35 -4.78 9.03
N GLY A 36 -14.19 -5.41 8.20
CA GLY A 36 -13.76 -6.03 6.95
C GLY A 36 -13.29 -5.01 5.91
N ALA A 37 -13.97 -3.87 5.80
CA ALA A 37 -13.59 -2.79 4.90
C ALA A 37 -12.26 -2.16 5.30
N GLU A 38 -12.07 -1.87 6.58
CA GLU A 38 -10.80 -1.33 7.11
C GLU A 38 -9.62 -2.28 6.86
N ALA A 39 -9.84 -3.58 7.12
CA ALA A 39 -8.84 -4.61 6.85
C ALA A 39 -8.54 -4.72 5.35
N ALA A 40 -9.55 -4.73 4.49
CA ALA A 40 -9.36 -4.74 3.04
C ALA A 40 -8.54 -3.52 2.58
N ALA A 41 -8.90 -2.31 3.01
CA ALA A 41 -8.19 -1.08 2.65
C ALA A 41 -6.71 -1.14 3.06
N ALA A 42 -6.38 -1.52 4.29
CA ALA A 42 -4.99 -1.61 4.75
C ALA A 42 -4.17 -2.59 3.90
N ASN A 43 -4.73 -3.76 3.61
CA ASN A 43 -4.03 -4.81 2.85
C ASN A 43 -3.91 -4.46 1.37
N TYR A 44 -4.90 -3.78 0.79
CA TYR A 44 -4.82 -3.34 -0.60
C TYR A 44 -3.82 -2.20 -0.76
N VAL A 45 -3.67 -1.31 0.22
CA VAL A 45 -2.62 -0.28 0.22
C VAL A 45 -1.22 -0.91 0.28
N VAL A 46 -1.05 -1.98 1.07
CA VAL A 46 0.20 -2.76 1.08
C VAL A 46 0.47 -3.41 -0.27
N ALA A 47 -0.54 -4.04 -0.87
CA ALA A 47 -0.41 -4.69 -2.17
C ALA A 47 -0.05 -3.68 -3.28
N PHE A 48 -0.69 -2.51 -3.27
CA PHE A 48 -0.43 -1.44 -4.23
C PHE A 48 0.98 -0.85 -4.08
N ASN A 49 1.49 -0.68 -2.87
CA ASN A 49 2.84 -0.15 -2.61
C ASN A 49 3.83 -1.31 -2.40
N SER A 50 3.96 -2.19 -3.41
CA SER A 50 4.85 -3.34 -3.37
C SER A 50 5.73 -3.42 -4.60
N ALA A 51 6.96 -3.92 -4.44
CA ALA A 51 7.89 -4.16 -5.54
C ALA A 51 7.35 -5.18 -6.56
N ASP A 52 6.31 -5.94 -6.23
CA ASP A 52 5.60 -6.83 -7.15
C ASP A 52 4.92 -6.05 -8.30
N MET A 53 4.56 -4.78 -8.09
CA MET A 53 3.82 -3.98 -9.06
C MET A 53 4.64 -3.54 -10.28
N VAL A 54 5.97 -3.54 -10.22
CA VAL A 54 6.82 -3.27 -11.40
C VAL A 54 6.78 -4.42 -12.41
N TYR A 55 6.42 -5.64 -11.96
CA TYR A 55 6.27 -6.79 -12.84
C TYR A 55 4.85 -6.83 -13.42
N ALA A 56 4.69 -6.54 -14.72
CA ALA A 56 3.38 -6.43 -15.38
C ALA A 56 2.43 -7.62 -15.09
N TRP A 57 2.92 -8.85 -15.21
CA TRP A 57 2.11 -10.06 -14.97
C TRP A 57 1.63 -10.19 -13.51
N GLN A 58 2.40 -9.66 -12.55
CA GLN A 58 2.07 -9.72 -11.13
C GLN A 58 1.15 -8.55 -10.78
N ARG A 59 1.41 -7.35 -11.33
CA ARG A 59 0.48 -6.21 -11.30
C ARG A 59 -0.91 -6.59 -11.80
N ASP A 60 -1.01 -7.28 -12.93
CA ASP A 60 -2.30 -7.78 -13.46
C ASP A 60 -3.02 -8.67 -12.45
N LYS A 61 -2.31 -9.58 -11.79
CA LYS A 61 -2.89 -10.46 -10.77
C LYS A 61 -3.37 -9.70 -9.54
N LEU A 62 -2.59 -8.71 -9.10
CA LEU A 62 -2.92 -7.87 -7.95
C LEU A 62 -4.15 -7.02 -8.23
N VAL A 63 -4.18 -6.30 -9.36
CA VAL A 63 -5.31 -5.44 -9.75
C VAL A 63 -6.58 -6.27 -9.88
N ASN A 64 -6.54 -7.42 -10.55
CA ASN A 64 -7.71 -8.29 -10.70
C ASN A 64 -8.19 -8.88 -9.37
N ALA A 65 -7.31 -9.05 -8.38
CA ALA A 65 -7.70 -9.56 -7.07
C ALA A 65 -8.42 -8.51 -6.22
N ILE A 66 -7.99 -7.26 -6.28
CA ILE A 66 -8.43 -6.22 -5.32
C ILE A 66 -9.40 -5.19 -5.91
N ALA A 67 -9.38 -4.96 -7.22
CA ALA A 67 -10.18 -3.91 -7.84
C ALA A 67 -11.66 -4.31 -8.01
N ASP A 68 -12.54 -3.31 -8.00
CA ASP A 68 -13.93 -3.50 -8.40
C ASP A 68 -13.95 -3.90 -9.89
N PRO A 69 -14.63 -5.01 -10.27
CA PRO A 69 -14.71 -5.45 -11.65
C PRO A 69 -15.20 -4.38 -12.63
N ALA A 70 -16.02 -3.41 -12.17
CA ALA A 70 -16.51 -2.31 -12.99
C ALA A 70 -15.41 -1.32 -13.41
N ILE A 71 -14.29 -1.25 -12.68
CA ILE A 71 -13.19 -0.31 -12.96
C ILE A 71 -11.82 -0.99 -13.15
N ALA A 72 -11.74 -2.32 -13.00
CA ALA A 72 -10.48 -3.07 -13.06
C ALA A 72 -9.66 -2.81 -14.33
N SER A 73 -10.29 -2.81 -15.53
CA SER A 73 -9.57 -2.54 -16.79
C SER A 73 -9.04 -1.12 -16.88
N THR A 74 -9.79 -0.15 -16.36
CA THR A 74 -9.38 1.26 -16.32
C THR A 74 -8.22 1.45 -15.36
N LEU A 75 -8.31 0.85 -14.17
CA LEU A 75 -7.27 0.92 -13.15
C LEU A 75 -5.98 0.23 -13.61
N GLN A 76 -6.11 -0.91 -14.30
CA GLN A 76 -4.98 -1.59 -14.93
C GLN A 76 -4.22 -0.67 -15.89
N GLY A 77 -4.92 -0.03 -16.82
CA GLY A 77 -4.28 0.87 -17.79
C GLY A 77 -3.61 2.10 -17.12
N GLN A 78 -4.21 2.63 -16.06
CA GLN A 78 -3.60 3.71 -15.28
C GLN A 78 -2.32 3.26 -14.58
N PHE A 79 -2.33 2.08 -13.97
CA PHE A 79 -1.15 1.55 -13.29
C PHE A 79 -0.07 1.09 -14.28
N ASP A 80 -0.43 0.55 -15.45
CA ASP A 80 0.56 0.25 -16.49
C ASP A 80 1.32 1.51 -16.92
N ALA A 81 0.61 2.63 -17.11
CA ALA A 81 1.22 3.91 -17.44
C ALA A 81 2.08 4.46 -16.29
N ALA A 82 1.59 4.38 -15.06
CA ALA A 82 2.33 4.83 -13.88
C ALA A 82 3.62 4.02 -13.68
N TYR A 83 3.56 2.69 -13.80
CA TYR A 83 4.71 1.83 -13.60
C TYR A 83 5.72 1.90 -14.75
N ALA A 84 5.31 2.22 -15.99
CA ALA A 84 6.26 2.56 -17.04
C ALA A 84 7.09 3.82 -16.70
N GLN A 85 6.50 4.79 -16.00
CA GLN A 85 7.21 5.96 -15.49
C GLN A 85 8.13 5.61 -14.31
N ILE A 86 7.71 4.71 -13.41
CA ILE A 86 8.54 4.17 -12.32
C ILE A 86 9.76 3.44 -12.90
N ASP A 87 9.57 2.58 -13.90
CA ASP A 87 10.65 1.87 -14.58
C ASP A 87 11.68 2.86 -15.14
N THR A 88 11.21 3.92 -15.80
CA THR A 88 12.07 4.98 -16.32
C THR A 88 12.80 5.72 -15.19
N THR A 89 12.11 6.01 -14.09
CA THR A 89 12.65 6.77 -12.95
C THR A 89 13.75 6.01 -12.24
N TYR A 90 13.60 4.71 -12.02
CA TYR A 90 14.57 3.88 -11.30
C TYR A 90 15.52 3.10 -12.23
N GLY A 91 15.41 3.27 -13.54
CA GLY A 91 16.21 2.53 -14.52
C GLY A 91 15.94 1.02 -14.50
N LEU A 92 14.70 0.62 -14.24
CA LEU A 92 14.29 -0.78 -14.29
C LEU A 92 14.22 -1.21 -15.76
N SER A 93 14.52 -2.49 -16.01
CA SER A 93 14.27 -3.11 -17.30
C SER A 93 12.77 -3.15 -17.60
N GLY A 94 12.38 -3.33 -18.86
CA GLY A 94 10.97 -3.49 -19.25
C GLY A 94 10.26 -4.72 -18.67
N SER A 95 10.97 -5.58 -17.93
CA SER A 95 10.40 -6.67 -17.13
C SER A 95 10.42 -6.39 -15.63
N GLY A 96 10.66 -5.15 -15.20
CA GLY A 96 10.69 -4.72 -13.79
C GLY A 96 11.99 -5.02 -13.04
N ALA A 97 12.99 -5.65 -13.67
CA ALA A 97 14.25 -5.98 -13.00
C ALA A 97 15.13 -4.74 -12.78
N ALA A 98 15.68 -4.60 -11.58
CA ALA A 98 16.56 -3.50 -11.19
C ALA A 98 17.94 -3.53 -11.88
N PRO A 99 18.69 -2.41 -11.90
CA PRO A 99 20.08 -2.37 -12.36
C PRO A 99 20.97 -3.42 -11.68
N SER A 100 21.99 -3.89 -12.39
CA SER A 100 22.91 -4.92 -11.87
C SER A 100 23.52 -4.51 -10.53
N GLY A 101 23.44 -5.40 -9.55
CA GLY A 101 23.95 -5.15 -8.19
C GLY A 101 23.03 -4.30 -7.32
N GLN A 102 21.85 -3.93 -7.81
CA GLN A 102 20.83 -3.19 -7.06
C GLN A 102 19.54 -4.00 -6.94
N THR A 103 18.71 -3.61 -5.98
CA THR A 103 17.41 -4.19 -5.71
C THR A 103 16.41 -3.05 -5.61
N PHE A 104 15.38 -3.10 -6.43
CA PHE A 104 14.25 -2.19 -6.29
C PHE A 104 13.49 -2.52 -5.02
N VAL A 105 13.19 -1.49 -4.24
CA VAL A 105 12.47 -1.57 -2.98
C VAL A 105 11.24 -0.69 -3.15
N GLU A 106 10.08 -1.27 -2.94
CA GLU A 106 8.82 -0.56 -2.76
C GLU A 106 8.03 -1.36 -1.74
N ARG A 107 7.80 -0.76 -0.56
CA ARG A 107 7.13 -1.42 0.57
C ARG A 107 6.28 -0.40 1.31
N ALA A 108 5.10 -0.80 1.77
CA ALA A 108 4.31 -0.02 2.72
C ALA A 108 4.06 -0.76 4.02
N ALA A 109 4.03 -0.01 5.11
CA ALA A 109 3.61 -0.45 6.42
C ALA A 109 2.49 0.50 6.92
N PRO A 110 1.23 0.06 6.89
CA PRO A 110 0.14 0.76 7.55
C PRO A 110 0.44 0.91 9.04
N VAL A 111 0.23 2.12 9.55
CA VAL A 111 0.39 2.49 10.96
C VAL A 111 -0.98 2.68 11.62
N GLY A 112 -2.00 3.02 10.84
CA GLY A 112 -3.36 3.10 11.31
C GLY A 112 -4.39 3.18 10.19
N VAL A 113 -5.63 2.85 10.53
CA VAL A 113 -6.80 2.98 9.66
C VAL A 113 -7.89 3.78 10.35
N SER A 114 -8.70 4.46 9.56
CA SER A 114 -9.87 5.19 10.05
C SER A 114 -11.00 5.10 9.04
N LEU A 115 -12.16 4.62 9.48
CA LEU A 115 -13.38 4.69 8.70
C LEU A 115 -13.83 6.14 8.52
N VAL A 116 -13.92 6.59 7.27
CA VAL A 116 -14.39 7.93 6.91
C VAL A 116 -15.91 7.94 6.73
N SER A 117 -16.45 6.95 6.02
CA SER A 117 -17.89 6.81 5.77
C SER A 117 -18.28 5.38 5.40
N THR A 118 -19.56 5.05 5.59
CA THR A 118 -20.15 3.79 5.12
C THR A 118 -21.58 4.00 4.66
N SER A 119 -22.00 3.29 3.61
CA SER A 119 -23.38 3.22 3.16
C SER A 119 -23.65 1.88 2.49
N GLY A 120 -24.16 0.91 3.25
CA GLY A 120 -24.54 -0.41 2.75
C GLY A 120 -23.36 -1.13 2.08
N ASP A 121 -23.30 -1.04 0.75
CA ASP A 121 -22.29 -1.67 -0.10
C ASP A 121 -21.09 -0.77 -0.40
N THR A 122 -20.97 0.40 0.21
CA THR A 122 -19.80 1.28 0.03
C THR A 122 -19.17 1.66 1.36
N ALA A 123 -17.85 1.70 1.40
CA ALA A 123 -17.07 2.22 2.53
C ALA A 123 -15.92 3.09 2.04
N THR A 124 -15.64 4.20 2.73
CA THR A 124 -14.44 5.00 2.53
C THR A 124 -13.56 4.88 3.76
N VAL A 125 -12.31 4.49 3.57
CA VAL A 125 -11.33 4.26 4.65
C VAL A 125 -10.06 5.05 4.35
N SER A 126 -9.54 5.74 5.34
CA SER A 126 -8.19 6.33 5.28
C SER A 126 -7.18 5.41 5.93
N VAL A 127 -6.08 5.15 5.24
CA VAL A 127 -4.94 4.33 5.68
C VAL A 127 -3.74 5.25 5.81
N TRP A 128 -3.26 5.43 7.04
CA TRP A 128 -2.02 6.15 7.31
C TRP A 128 -0.86 5.16 7.31
N ALA A 129 0.15 5.38 6.47
CA ALA A 129 1.24 4.45 6.25
C ALA A 129 2.59 5.15 6.14
N VAL A 130 3.64 4.41 6.47
CA VAL A 130 5.01 4.72 6.05
C VAL A 130 5.35 3.81 4.87
N THR A 131 6.02 4.35 3.87
CA THR A 131 6.49 3.63 2.68
C THR A 131 8.01 3.69 2.60
N LEU A 132 8.61 2.70 1.94
CA LEU A 132 10.01 2.69 1.54
C LEU A 132 10.06 2.55 0.03
N ALA A 133 10.75 3.46 -0.66
CA ALA A 133 10.90 3.41 -2.12
C ALA A 133 12.34 3.73 -2.54
N GLY A 134 12.89 2.96 -3.48
CA GLY A 134 14.19 3.26 -4.08
C GLY A 134 14.98 2.03 -4.52
N LEU A 135 16.27 2.24 -4.78
CA LEU A 135 17.23 1.23 -5.18
C LEU A 135 18.24 1.01 -4.06
N ALA A 136 18.19 -0.18 -3.45
CA ALA A 136 19.19 -0.64 -2.50
C ALA A 136 20.35 -1.32 -3.23
N GLY A 137 21.59 -1.13 -2.76
CA GLY A 137 22.80 -1.67 -3.37
C GLY A 137 23.91 -0.62 -3.51
N ALA A 138 25.02 -0.99 -4.15
CA ALA A 138 26.13 -0.07 -4.36
C ALA A 138 25.83 0.94 -5.48
N ASN A 139 26.32 2.18 -5.31
CA ASN A 139 26.29 3.26 -6.31
C ASN A 139 24.88 3.64 -6.82
N SER A 140 23.83 3.36 -6.04
CA SER A 140 22.47 3.79 -6.37
C SER A 140 22.38 5.32 -6.46
N GLN A 141 21.76 5.81 -7.52
CA GLN A 141 21.42 7.24 -7.69
C GLN A 141 20.01 7.56 -7.17
N HIS A 142 19.26 6.52 -6.78
CA HIS A 142 17.92 6.60 -6.22
C HIS A 142 17.93 5.86 -4.89
N ALA A 143 18.61 6.41 -3.89
CA ALA A 143 18.71 5.78 -2.59
C ALA A 143 17.32 5.51 -1.99
N VAL A 144 17.18 4.40 -1.26
CA VAL A 144 15.92 4.08 -0.57
C VAL A 144 15.64 5.15 0.48
N SER A 145 14.48 5.81 0.35
CA SER A 145 13.94 6.77 1.30
C SER A 145 12.67 6.24 1.94
N GLU A 146 12.30 6.80 3.09
CA GLU A 146 10.99 6.62 3.68
C GLU A 146 10.10 7.83 3.38
N ASP A 147 8.82 7.57 3.13
CA ASP A 147 7.80 8.61 2.93
C ASP A 147 6.55 8.27 3.73
N TRP A 148 5.94 9.28 4.35
CA TRP A 148 4.70 9.14 5.11
C TRP A 148 3.52 9.59 4.26
N VAL A 149 2.48 8.78 4.19
CA VAL A 149 1.32 9.02 3.34
C VAL A 149 0.02 8.70 4.07
N THR A 150 -1.05 9.38 3.69
CA THR A 150 -2.42 8.98 3.96
C THR A 150 -3.10 8.63 2.64
N VAL A 151 -3.54 7.37 2.51
CA VAL A 151 -4.28 6.89 1.35
C VAL A 151 -5.74 6.74 1.72
N THR A 152 -6.62 7.52 1.09
CA THR A 152 -8.07 7.38 1.24
C THR A 152 -8.59 6.48 0.12
N VAL A 153 -9.12 5.32 0.49
CA VAL A 153 -9.65 4.29 -0.42
C VAL A 153 -11.17 4.26 -0.33
N THR A 154 -11.84 4.25 -1.47
CA THR A 154 -13.26 3.88 -1.55
C THR A 154 -13.38 2.43 -1.99
N LEU A 155 -14.14 1.66 -1.23
CA LEU A 155 -14.41 0.25 -1.42
C LEU A 155 -15.89 0.04 -1.76
N ASN A 156 -16.16 -0.87 -2.68
CA ASN A 156 -17.49 -1.41 -2.92
C ASN A 156 -17.55 -2.88 -2.48
N TRP A 157 -18.63 -3.25 -1.83
CA TRP A 157 -18.97 -4.63 -1.54
C TRP A 157 -19.57 -5.26 -2.79
N THR A 158 -18.85 -6.19 -3.40
CA THR A 158 -19.32 -6.89 -4.59
C THR A 158 -18.71 -8.27 -4.67
N HIS A 159 -19.48 -9.22 -5.22
CA HIS A 159 -19.04 -10.60 -5.43
C HIS A 159 -18.51 -11.27 -4.14
N GLY A 160 -19.07 -10.91 -2.97
CA GLY A 160 -18.72 -11.49 -1.68
C GLY A 160 -17.44 -10.94 -1.04
N ASP A 161 -16.96 -9.78 -1.46
CA ASP A 161 -15.76 -9.15 -0.91
C ASP A 161 -15.81 -7.62 -1.02
N TRP A 162 -14.96 -6.93 -0.25
CA TRP A 162 -14.68 -5.51 -0.44
C TRP A 162 -13.68 -5.32 -1.57
N LYS A 163 -13.99 -4.45 -2.53
CA LYS A 163 -13.17 -4.19 -3.73
C LYS A 163 -12.83 -2.72 -3.88
N TRP A 164 -11.58 -2.43 -4.22
CA TRP A 164 -11.06 -1.10 -4.46
C TRP A 164 -11.72 -0.46 -5.68
N PHE A 165 -12.45 0.62 -5.45
CA PHE A 165 -13.13 1.36 -6.50
C PHE A 165 -12.39 2.65 -6.89
N SER A 166 -11.85 3.36 -5.90
CA SER A 166 -11.04 4.56 -6.13
C SER A 166 -10.12 4.84 -4.96
N PHE A 167 -9.11 5.66 -5.18
CA PHE A 167 -8.26 6.15 -4.11
C PHE A 167 -7.72 7.54 -4.38
N GLN A 168 -7.28 8.19 -3.31
CA GLN A 168 -6.54 9.43 -3.31
C GLN A 168 -5.39 9.28 -2.31
N SER A 169 -4.23 9.85 -2.61
CA SER A 169 -3.09 9.88 -1.70
C SER A 169 -2.72 11.32 -1.39
N ALA A 170 -2.31 11.57 -0.15
CA ALA A 170 -1.76 12.83 0.30
C ALA A 170 -0.57 12.57 1.22
N ASP A 171 0.35 13.52 1.27
CA ASP A 171 1.51 13.46 2.17
C ASP A 171 1.07 13.47 3.64
N GLY A 172 1.77 12.68 4.45
CA GLY A 172 1.74 12.73 5.91
C GLY A 172 0.44 12.25 6.55
N PRO A 173 0.24 12.58 7.85
CA PRO A 173 1.20 13.29 8.71
C PRO A 173 2.48 12.49 8.93
N ALA A 174 3.65 13.13 8.89
CA ALA A 174 4.93 12.50 9.20
C ALA A 174 5.34 12.80 10.66
N PRO A 175 5.85 11.81 11.43
CA PRO A 175 6.55 12.08 12.67
C PRO A 175 7.87 12.80 12.40
N LEU A 176 8.57 13.21 13.47
CA LEU A 176 9.88 13.84 13.34
C LEU A 176 10.88 12.87 12.68
N GLY A 177 11.29 13.19 11.45
CA GLY A 177 12.28 12.42 10.69
C GLY A 177 13.73 12.73 11.08
N GLY A 178 14.66 11.87 10.64
CA GLY A 178 16.11 12.15 10.66
C GLY A 178 16.84 11.89 11.99
N LEU A 179 16.20 11.26 12.98
CA LEU A 179 16.87 10.85 14.23
C LEU A 179 17.87 9.71 14.03
N GLN A 180 17.78 8.98 12.91
CA GLN A 180 18.63 7.84 12.60
C GLN A 180 19.60 8.18 11.47
N THR A 181 20.85 7.73 11.59
CA THR A 181 21.82 7.79 10.50
C THR A 181 21.40 6.81 9.39
N PRO A 182 21.29 7.24 8.12
CA PRO A 182 20.96 6.36 7.01
C PRO A 182 21.97 5.20 6.89
N ALA A 183 21.46 3.99 6.75
CA ALA A 183 22.30 2.82 6.51
C ALA A 183 22.88 2.84 5.08
N PRO A 184 24.07 2.25 4.85
CA PRO A 184 24.58 2.04 3.50
C PRO A 184 23.60 1.24 2.63
N GLY A 185 23.53 1.55 1.33
CA GLY A 185 22.63 0.87 0.39
C GLY A 185 22.82 -0.66 0.34
N THR A 186 24.04 -1.15 0.52
CA THR A 186 24.34 -2.59 0.61
C THR A 186 23.78 -3.23 1.87
N THR A 187 23.75 -2.51 2.99
CA THR A 187 23.09 -2.95 4.23
C THR A 187 21.58 -3.03 4.05
N LEU A 188 20.98 -2.04 3.39
CA LEU A 188 19.55 -2.06 3.05
C LEU A 188 19.23 -3.22 2.09
N GLN A 189 20.07 -3.47 1.09
CA GLN A 189 19.89 -4.59 0.17
C GLN A 189 19.94 -5.94 0.89
N ALA A 190 20.87 -6.10 1.84
CA ALA A 190 20.92 -7.29 2.68
C ALA A 190 19.66 -7.44 3.55
N ALA A 191 19.12 -6.34 4.08
CA ALA A 191 17.87 -6.34 4.83
C ALA A 191 16.67 -6.75 3.97
N VAL A 192 16.55 -6.19 2.76
CA VAL A 192 15.48 -6.51 1.80
C VAL A 192 15.46 -8.00 1.46
N ASN A 193 16.65 -8.60 1.24
CA ASN A 193 16.78 -10.03 0.95
C ASN A 193 16.51 -10.92 2.17
N LYS A 194 16.81 -10.43 3.38
CA LYS A 194 16.62 -11.19 4.63
C LYS A 194 15.18 -11.14 5.12
N TYR A 195 14.53 -9.98 5.03
CA TYR A 195 13.19 -9.74 5.54
C TYR A 195 12.18 -9.81 4.39
N GLY A 196 11.51 -10.96 4.31
CA GLY A 196 10.44 -11.18 3.34
C GLY A 196 9.35 -10.12 3.43
N GLU A 197 8.73 -9.82 2.29
CA GLU A 197 7.73 -8.76 2.22
C GLU A 197 6.44 -9.15 2.94
N LEU A 198 5.92 -8.21 3.72
CA LEU A 198 4.60 -8.36 4.30
C LEU A 198 3.60 -8.20 3.17
N ARG A 199 2.87 -9.28 2.88
CA ARG A 199 1.71 -9.24 1.99
C ARG A 199 0.43 -8.85 2.72
N TYR A 200 0.56 -8.52 4.01
CA TYR A 200 -0.54 -8.23 4.90
C TYR A 200 -0.19 -7.06 5.83
N GLY A 201 -0.98 -5.99 5.77
CA GLY A 201 -0.98 -4.93 6.79
C GLY A 201 -1.90 -5.35 7.91
N ARG A 202 -1.37 -5.54 9.12
CA ARG A 202 -2.18 -5.82 10.32
C ARG A 202 -2.51 -4.55 11.04
#